data_AF-A0A959FGV4-F1
#
_entry.id   AF-A0A959FGV4-F1
#
_cell.length_a   1.000
_cell.length_b   1.000
_cell.length_c   1.000
_cell.angle_alpha   90.00
_cell.angle_beta   90.00
_cell.angle_gamma   90.00
#
_symmetry.space_group_name_H-M   'P 1'
#
loop_
_entity.id
_entity.type
_entity.pdbx_description
1 polymer ?
#
loop_
_entity_poly.entity_id
_entity_poly.type
_entity_poly.pdbx_seq_one_letter_code
_entity_poly.pdbx_strand_id
1 'polypeptide(L)'
;MLRKVRKFVSEMIPVLLGVLLALLVNNWNEQRKDKAFVNKAFDAIKKEITENREELDKILPGHYAFIDSLAQYTKDENRSLEAILINTNGLQMPTIKSTAWKFYLGSNIELIDYQRVSILSGMDETIKFLEIKMEQLMEFATQNTPKTDSQTKKMFTILLLNVTDSEEQLKEAYEAYLDQFH
;
A
#
# COMPACT_ATOMS: atom_id res chain seq x y z
N MET A 1 -11.99 -68.82 -1.66
CA MET A 1 -11.92 -67.39 -1.27
C MET A 1 -11.17 -66.52 -2.29
N LEU A 2 -9.92 -66.84 -2.67
CA LEU A 2 -9.09 -66.00 -3.55
C LEU A 2 -9.73 -65.59 -4.90
N ARG A 3 -10.47 -66.48 -5.58
CA ARG A 3 -11.14 -66.15 -6.87
C ARG A 3 -12.24 -65.10 -6.73
N LYS A 4 -12.96 -65.07 -5.59
CA LYS A 4 -14.01 -64.06 -5.35
C LYS A 4 -13.40 -62.70 -5.03
N VAL A 5 -12.33 -62.67 -4.22
CA VAL A 5 -11.59 -61.44 -3.90
C VAL A 5 -10.96 -60.83 -5.16
N ARG A 6 -10.32 -61.63 -6.02
CA ARG A 6 -9.73 -61.14 -7.27
C ARG A 6 -10.77 -60.52 -8.21
N LYS A 7 -11.96 -61.12 -8.30
CA LYS A 7 -13.05 -60.62 -9.13
C LYS A 7 -13.59 -59.29 -8.59
N PHE A 8 -13.79 -59.21 -7.28
CA PHE A 8 -14.23 -57.99 -6.60
C PHE A 8 -13.22 -56.83 -6.76
N VAL A 9 -11.92 -57.10 -6.59
CA VAL A 9 -10.86 -56.10 -6.81
C VAL A 9 -10.82 -55.65 -8.27
N SER A 10 -10.96 -56.58 -9.23
CA SER A 10 -10.99 -56.24 -10.66
C SER A 10 -12.20 -55.39 -11.06
N GLU A 11 -13.32 -55.48 -10.34
CA GLU A 11 -14.53 -54.67 -10.57
C GLU A 11 -14.45 -53.31 -9.85
N MET A 12 -13.76 -53.22 -8.71
CA MET A 12 -13.55 -51.95 -7.99
C MET A 12 -12.51 -51.04 -8.63
N ILE A 13 -11.42 -51.58 -9.20
CA ILE A 13 -10.32 -50.79 -9.77
C ILE A 13 -10.80 -49.74 -10.80
N PRO A 14 -11.66 -50.07 -11.78
CA PRO A 14 -12.16 -49.09 -12.75
C PRO A 14 -12.98 -47.96 -12.11
N VAL A 15 -13.80 -48.28 -11.09
CA VAL A 15 -14.59 -47.29 -10.37
C VAL A 15 -13.69 -46.33 -9.58
N LEU A 16 -12.70 -46.88 -8.87
CA LEU A 16 -11.70 -46.08 -8.14
C LEU A 16 -10.90 -45.20 -9.09
N LEU A 17 -10.47 -45.73 -10.24
CA LEU A 17 -9.77 -44.95 -11.26
C LEU A 17 -10.65 -43.82 -11.82
N GLY A 18 -11.93 -44.07 -12.07
CA GLY A 18 -12.87 -43.04 -12.53
C GLY A 18 -13.00 -41.88 -11.54
N VAL A 19 -13.16 -42.20 -10.24
CA VAL A 19 -13.24 -41.19 -9.18
C VAL A 19 -11.91 -40.43 -9.03
N LEU A 20 -10.78 -41.14 -9.03
CA LEU A 20 -9.46 -40.51 -8.93
C LEU A 20 -9.18 -39.58 -10.11
N LEU A 21 -9.50 -39.99 -11.33
CA LEU A 21 -9.34 -39.15 -12.53
C LEU A 21 -10.23 -37.90 -12.47
N ALA A 22 -11.48 -38.04 -12.02
CA ALA A 22 -12.37 -36.90 -11.84
C ALA A 22 -11.81 -35.90 -10.82
N LEU A 23 -11.31 -36.39 -9.67
CA LEU A 23 -10.68 -35.55 -8.64
C LEU A 23 -9.39 -34.89 -9.16
N LEU A 24 -8.57 -35.62 -9.92
CA LEU A 24 -7.34 -35.08 -10.51
C LEU A 24 -7.64 -33.94 -11.50
N VAL A 25 -8.61 -34.12 -12.39
CA VAL A 25 -9.03 -33.09 -13.34
C VAL A 25 -9.63 -31.89 -12.62
N ASN A 26 -10.44 -32.12 -11.58
CA ASN A 26 -11.03 -31.03 -10.80
C ASN A 26 -9.95 -30.21 -10.07
N ASN A 27 -9.05 -30.87 -9.35
CA ASN A 27 -7.95 -30.21 -8.64
C ASN A 27 -7.04 -29.43 -9.59
N TRP A 28 -6.75 -29.98 -10.78
CA TRP A 28 -5.95 -29.28 -11.79
C TRP A 28 -6.65 -28.00 -12.30
N ASN A 29 -7.96 -28.07 -12.52
CA ASN A 29 -8.75 -26.91 -12.95
C ASN A 29 -8.84 -25.83 -11.86
N GLU A 30 -9.02 -26.23 -10.59
CA GLU A 30 -9.01 -25.32 -9.44
C GLU A 30 -7.65 -24.62 -9.31
N GLN A 31 -6.54 -25.36 -9.28
CA GLN A 31 -5.20 -24.77 -9.23
C GLN A 31 -4.93 -23.79 -10.38
N ARG A 32 -5.43 -24.09 -11.58
CA ARG A 32 -5.31 -23.18 -12.72
C ARG A 32 -6.07 -21.87 -12.49
N LYS A 33 -7.29 -21.93 -11.95
CA LYS A 33 -8.10 -20.75 -11.65
C LYS A 33 -7.48 -19.92 -10.54
N ASP A 34 -7.01 -20.56 -9.48
CA ASP A 34 -6.34 -19.92 -8.35
C ASP A 34 -5.10 -19.16 -8.82
N LYS A 35 -4.24 -19.81 -9.61
CA LYS A 35 -3.06 -19.17 -10.19
C LYS A 35 -3.41 -17.96 -11.07
N ALA A 36 -4.47 -18.07 -11.88
CA ALA A 36 -4.92 -16.96 -12.73
C ALA A 36 -5.45 -15.78 -11.89
N PHE A 37 -6.17 -16.07 -10.81
CA PHE A 37 -6.65 -15.06 -9.87
C PHE A 37 -5.50 -14.34 -9.17
N VAL A 38 -4.58 -15.11 -8.58
CA VAL A 38 -3.38 -14.60 -7.88
C VAL A 38 -2.55 -13.70 -8.79
N ASN A 39 -2.28 -14.13 -10.02
CA ASN A 39 -1.51 -13.34 -10.98
C ASN A 39 -2.21 -12.01 -11.29
N LYS A 40 -3.51 -12.04 -11.59
CA LYS A 40 -4.28 -10.82 -11.88
C LYS A 40 -4.30 -9.85 -10.69
N ALA A 41 -4.36 -10.37 -9.47
CA ALA A 41 -4.30 -9.56 -8.28
C ALA A 41 -2.94 -8.90 -8.09
N PHE A 42 -1.84 -9.66 -8.28
CA PHE A 42 -0.50 -9.09 -8.19
C PHE A 42 -0.22 -8.07 -9.30
N ASP A 43 -0.75 -8.27 -10.51
CA ASP A 43 -0.66 -7.27 -11.58
C ASP A 43 -1.37 -5.97 -11.18
N ALA A 44 -2.55 -6.07 -10.54
CA ALA A 44 -3.28 -4.92 -10.04
C ALA A 44 -2.54 -4.21 -8.89
N ILE A 45 -2.01 -4.97 -7.93
CA ILE A 45 -1.21 -4.44 -6.81
C ILE A 45 0.06 -3.76 -7.33
N LYS A 46 0.79 -4.39 -8.26
CA LYS A 46 1.99 -3.81 -8.88
C LYS A 46 1.69 -2.49 -9.59
N LYS A 47 0.57 -2.44 -10.33
CA LYS A 47 0.11 -1.20 -10.97
C LYS A 47 -0.23 -0.12 -9.96
N GLU A 48 -0.97 -0.46 -8.90
CA GLU A 48 -1.33 0.46 -7.81
C GLU A 48 -0.08 1.02 -7.11
N ILE A 49 0.87 0.17 -6.76
CA ILE A 49 2.16 0.55 -6.17
C ILE A 49 2.94 1.49 -7.10
N THR A 50 2.96 1.20 -8.40
CA THR A 50 3.65 2.06 -9.38
C THR A 50 3.01 3.44 -9.46
N GLU A 51 1.67 3.51 -9.54
CA GLU A 51 0.92 4.77 -9.55
C GLU A 51 1.15 5.58 -8.27
N ASN A 52 1.14 4.93 -7.11
CA ASN A 52 1.39 5.60 -5.83
C ASN A 52 2.82 6.12 -5.72
N ARG A 53 3.82 5.35 -6.17
CA ARG A 53 5.22 5.79 -6.19
C ARG A 53 5.40 7.02 -7.07
N GLU A 54 4.79 7.02 -8.27
CA GLU A 54 4.79 8.17 -9.17
C GLU A 54 4.09 9.40 -8.59
N GLU A 55 3.07 9.21 -7.75
CA GLU A 55 2.42 10.30 -7.01
C GLU A 55 3.37 10.89 -5.96
N LEU A 56 4.03 10.05 -5.17
CA LEU A 56 5.02 10.48 -4.18
C LEU A 56 6.20 11.23 -4.83
N ASP A 57 6.68 10.76 -5.99
CA ASP A 57 7.74 11.43 -6.77
C ASP A 57 7.37 12.87 -7.17
N LYS A 58 6.07 13.14 -7.39
CA LYS A 58 5.60 14.48 -7.79
C LYS A 58 5.49 15.43 -6.60
N ILE A 59 5.04 14.93 -5.45
CA ILE A 59 4.69 15.78 -4.31
C ILE A 59 5.85 16.06 -3.35
N LEU A 60 6.74 15.08 -3.13
CA LEU A 60 7.88 15.18 -2.21
C LEU A 60 8.76 16.43 -2.47
N PRO A 61 9.15 16.76 -3.72
CA PRO A 61 9.93 17.97 -3.98
C PRO A 61 9.22 19.26 -3.55
N GLY A 62 7.89 19.30 -3.68
CA GLY A 62 7.08 20.42 -3.23
C GLY A 62 7.09 20.57 -1.71
N HIS A 63 7.01 19.46 -0.98
CA HIS A 63 7.10 19.44 0.48
C HIS A 63 8.46 19.95 0.98
N TYR A 64 9.57 19.49 0.39
CA TYR A 64 10.91 19.99 0.75
C TYR A 64 11.07 21.49 0.47
N ALA A 65 10.65 21.95 -0.72
CA ALA A 65 10.71 23.37 -1.06
C ALA A 65 9.87 24.23 -0.09
N PHE A 66 8.76 23.68 0.40
CA PHE A 66 7.92 24.35 1.38
C PHE A 66 8.56 24.40 2.77
N ILE A 67 9.16 23.30 3.23
CA ILE A 67 9.98 23.25 4.46
C ILE A 67 11.10 24.29 4.40
N ASP A 68 11.83 24.36 3.29
CA ASP A 68 12.91 25.34 3.09
C ASP A 68 12.40 26.78 3.16
N SER A 69 11.24 27.05 2.56
CA SER A 69 10.58 28.36 2.62
C SER A 69 10.18 28.71 4.06
N LEU A 70 9.59 27.77 4.80
CA LEU A 70 9.22 27.95 6.21
C LEU A 70 10.44 28.26 7.08
N ALA A 71 11.57 27.59 6.84
CA ALA A 71 12.82 27.82 7.56
C ALA A 71 13.31 29.28 7.38
N GLN A 72 13.17 29.85 6.17
CA GLN A 72 13.53 31.25 5.91
C GLN A 72 12.65 32.25 6.67
N TYR A 73 11.34 32.01 6.75
CA TYR A 73 10.37 32.92 7.38
C TYR A 73 10.10 32.61 8.86
N THR A 74 10.82 31.66 9.46
CA THR A 74 10.60 31.20 10.85
C THR A 74 10.78 32.32 11.88
N LYS A 75 11.64 33.31 11.61
CA LYS A 75 11.88 34.47 12.49
C LYS A 75 11.14 35.74 12.06
N ASP A 76 10.42 35.73 10.95
CA ASP A 76 9.71 36.89 10.43
C ASP A 76 8.35 37.03 11.11
N GLU A 77 8.26 37.88 12.14
CA GLU A 77 7.01 38.09 12.90
C GLU A 77 5.92 38.84 12.12
N ASN A 78 6.21 39.35 10.92
CA ASN A 78 5.25 40.08 10.09
C ASN A 78 4.54 39.19 9.07
N ARG A 79 5.04 37.96 8.83
CA ARG A 79 4.40 37.01 7.92
C ARG A 79 3.67 35.91 8.69
N SER A 80 2.38 35.75 8.39
CA SER A 80 1.59 34.64 8.93
C SER A 80 1.89 33.33 8.21
N LEU A 81 1.55 32.21 8.84
CA LEU A 81 1.59 30.89 8.21
C LEU A 81 0.67 30.83 6.97
N GLU A 82 -0.49 31.49 7.01
CA GLU A 82 -1.40 31.66 5.88
C GLU A 82 -0.71 32.31 4.67
N ALA A 83 -0.02 33.44 4.90
CA ALA A 83 0.67 34.14 3.82
C ALA A 83 1.78 33.27 3.21
N ILE A 84 2.45 32.46 4.02
CA ILE A 84 3.46 31.52 3.53
C ILE A 84 2.80 30.43 2.67
N LEU A 85 1.71 29.80 3.15
CA LEU A 85 0.95 28.79 2.41
C LEU A 85 0.44 29.31 1.05
N ILE A 86 -0.16 30.50 1.02
CA ILE A 86 -0.69 31.09 -0.22
C ILE A 86 0.43 31.33 -1.24
N ASN A 87 1.59 31.81 -0.78
CA ASN A 87 2.72 32.13 -1.66
C ASN A 87 3.44 30.89 -2.21
N THR A 88 3.18 29.70 -1.65
CA THR A 88 3.78 28.43 -2.07
C THR A 88 2.78 27.48 -2.73
N ASN A 89 1.65 27.99 -3.22
CA ASN A 89 0.55 27.20 -3.81
C ASN A 89 -0.10 26.18 -2.85
N GLY A 90 -0.02 26.43 -1.55
CA GLY A 90 -0.60 25.58 -0.51
C GLY A 90 0.19 24.31 -0.23
N LEU A 91 -0.42 23.41 0.54
CA LEU A 91 0.08 22.07 0.81
C LEU A 91 -0.59 21.08 -0.15
N GLN A 92 0.20 20.31 -0.89
CA GLN A 92 -0.32 19.25 -1.74
C GLN A 92 -0.50 17.98 -0.92
N MET A 93 -1.51 17.18 -1.23
CA MET A 93 -1.79 15.93 -0.53
C MET A 93 -1.67 14.79 -1.53
N PRO A 94 -0.85 13.76 -1.29
CA PRO A 94 -0.75 12.63 -2.19
C PRO A 94 -2.05 11.82 -2.14
N THR A 95 -2.50 11.35 -3.30
CA THR A 95 -3.59 10.37 -3.36
C THR A 95 -3.01 8.96 -3.39
N ILE A 96 -2.86 8.34 -2.23
CA ILE A 96 -2.33 6.98 -2.10
C ILE A 96 -3.47 5.96 -2.10
N LYS A 97 -3.39 4.99 -3.00
CA LYS A 97 -4.40 3.93 -3.15
C LYS A 97 -3.95 2.64 -2.46
N SER A 98 -4.91 1.86 -1.97
CA SER A 98 -4.64 0.53 -1.38
C SER A 98 -5.77 -0.46 -1.72
N THR A 99 -6.53 -0.17 -2.78
CA THR A 99 -7.78 -0.85 -3.10
C THR A 99 -7.52 -2.26 -3.61
N ALA A 100 -6.51 -2.44 -4.46
CA ALA A 100 -6.15 -3.76 -4.99
C ALA A 100 -5.74 -4.70 -3.86
N TRP A 101 -4.91 -4.22 -2.93
CA TRP A 101 -4.49 -4.98 -1.76
C TRP A 101 -5.65 -5.34 -0.82
N LYS A 102 -6.49 -4.35 -0.46
CA LYS A 102 -7.66 -4.57 0.41
C LYS A 102 -8.67 -5.54 -0.20
N PHE A 103 -8.90 -5.47 -1.51
CA PHE A 103 -9.76 -6.43 -2.22
C PHE A 103 -9.20 -7.86 -2.12
N TYR A 104 -7.89 -8.01 -2.27
CA TYR A 104 -7.25 -9.32 -2.23
C TYR A 104 -7.27 -9.93 -0.82
N LEU A 105 -6.96 -9.14 0.21
CA LEU A 105 -7.04 -9.55 1.61
C LEU A 105 -8.38 -10.17 2.00
N GLY A 106 -9.48 -9.65 1.45
CA GLY A 106 -10.84 -10.12 1.75
C GLY A 106 -11.32 -11.33 0.93
N SER A 107 -10.54 -11.83 -0.03
CA SER A 107 -11.02 -12.85 -0.98
C SER A 107 -10.27 -14.18 -0.93
N ASN A 108 -8.94 -14.21 -1.09
CA ASN A 108 -8.17 -15.46 -1.15
C ASN A 108 -6.72 -15.29 -0.60
N ILE A 109 -6.59 -14.79 0.63
CA ILE A 109 -5.28 -14.52 1.25
C ILE A 109 -4.45 -15.79 1.45
N GLU A 110 -5.10 -16.94 1.62
CA GLU A 110 -4.50 -18.26 1.80
C GLU A 110 -3.70 -18.74 0.58
N LEU A 111 -3.88 -18.10 -0.58
CA LEU A 111 -3.14 -18.41 -1.81
C LEU A 111 -1.79 -17.69 -1.91
N ILE A 112 -1.47 -16.79 -0.97
CA ILE A 112 -0.21 -16.02 -0.96
C ILE A 112 0.71 -16.50 0.16
N ASP A 113 2.02 -16.49 -0.11
CA ASP A 113 3.04 -16.74 0.90
C ASP A 113 3.10 -15.63 1.96
N TYR A 114 3.46 -16.03 3.19
CA TYR A 114 3.53 -15.09 4.31
C TYR A 114 4.43 -13.87 4.05
N GLN A 115 5.53 -14.03 3.29
CA GLN A 115 6.46 -12.92 3.05
C GLN A 115 5.79 -11.79 2.26
N ARG A 116 5.08 -12.11 1.18
CA ARG A 116 4.33 -11.11 0.41
C ARG A 116 3.22 -10.47 1.23
N VAL A 117 2.48 -11.26 2.01
CA VAL A 117 1.44 -10.72 2.92
C VAL A 117 2.06 -9.75 3.92
N SER A 118 3.18 -10.10 4.53
CA SER A 118 3.85 -9.26 5.51
C SER A 118 4.30 -7.92 4.92
N ILE A 119 4.88 -7.93 3.71
CA ILE A 119 5.35 -6.71 3.05
C ILE A 119 4.16 -5.79 2.70
N LEU A 120 3.12 -6.35 2.07
CA LEU A 120 1.94 -5.56 1.65
C LEU A 120 1.13 -5.05 2.84
N SER A 121 1.02 -5.84 3.92
CA SER A 121 0.43 -5.36 5.19
C SER A 121 1.24 -4.23 5.80
N GLY A 122 2.57 -4.31 5.80
CA GLY A 122 3.43 -3.23 6.29
C GLY A 122 3.24 -1.94 5.51
N MET A 123 3.10 -2.02 4.18
CA MET A 123 2.76 -0.85 3.35
C MET A 123 1.39 -0.27 3.72
N ASP A 124 0.35 -1.09 3.88
CA ASP A 124 -0.99 -0.62 4.29
C ASP A 124 -0.98 0.04 5.67
N GLU A 125 -0.14 -0.42 6.59
CA GLU A 125 0.10 0.24 7.87
C GLU A 125 0.79 1.60 7.70
N THR A 126 1.85 1.70 6.89
CA THR A 126 2.51 2.97 6.60
C THR A 126 1.56 3.99 5.96
N ILE A 127 0.66 3.54 5.06
CA ILE A 127 -0.38 4.39 4.47
C ILE A 127 -1.29 4.96 5.55
N LYS A 128 -1.77 4.13 6.51
CA LYS A 128 -2.60 4.60 7.62
C LYS A 128 -1.88 5.60 8.52
N PHE A 129 -0.60 5.36 8.81
CA PHE A 129 0.18 6.31 9.60
C PHE A 129 0.39 7.64 8.87
N LEU A 130 0.59 7.61 7.56
CA LEU A 130 0.65 8.80 6.72
C LEU A 130 -0.67 9.59 6.77
N GLU A 131 -1.82 8.92 6.63
CA GLU A 131 -3.15 9.54 6.74
C GLU A 131 -3.34 10.26 8.09
N ILE A 132 -2.95 9.62 9.20
CA ILE A 132 -3.05 10.21 10.55
C ILE A 132 -2.15 11.45 10.68
N LYS A 133 -0.89 11.36 10.23
CA LYS A 133 0.06 12.48 10.29
C LYS A 133 -0.41 13.66 9.44
N MET A 134 -1.01 13.37 8.28
CA MET A 134 -1.62 14.36 7.40
C MET A 134 -2.82 15.05 8.05
N GLU A 135 -3.69 14.30 8.70
CA GLU A 135 -4.82 14.86 9.47
C GLU A 135 -4.32 15.81 10.56
N GLN A 136 -3.31 15.40 11.34
CA GLN A 136 -2.71 16.23 12.39
C GLN A 136 -2.11 17.53 11.83
N LEU A 137 -1.40 17.46 10.70
CA LEU A 137 -0.84 18.62 10.03
C LEU A 137 -1.95 19.59 9.58
N MET A 138 -3.01 19.08 8.96
CA MET A 138 -4.13 19.87 8.48
C MET A 138 -4.96 20.50 9.60
N GLU A 139 -5.18 19.75 10.68
CA GLU A 139 -5.82 20.27 11.89
C GLU A 139 -5.00 21.41 12.48
N PHE A 140 -3.69 21.21 12.63
CA PHE A 140 -2.79 22.23 13.13
C PHE A 140 -2.80 23.48 12.22
N ALA A 141 -2.71 23.29 10.90
CA ALA A 141 -2.76 24.37 9.92
C ALA A 141 -4.03 25.21 10.13
N THR A 142 -5.19 24.57 10.10
CA THR A 142 -6.50 25.23 10.18
C THR A 142 -6.67 26.04 11.46
N GLN A 143 -6.13 25.57 12.58
CA GLN A 143 -6.21 26.26 13.87
C GLN A 143 -5.20 27.41 14.05
N ASN A 144 -4.14 27.45 13.23
CA ASN A 144 -2.98 28.31 13.48
C ASN A 144 -2.54 29.17 12.28
N THR A 145 -3.20 29.09 11.12
CA THR A 145 -2.83 29.83 9.91
C THR A 145 -2.67 31.36 10.09
N PRO A 146 -3.48 32.09 10.89
CA PRO A 146 -3.33 33.54 10.99
C PRO A 146 -2.12 33.97 11.86
N LYS A 147 -1.53 33.02 12.62
CA LYS A 147 -0.45 33.34 13.56
C LYS A 147 0.85 33.61 12.84
N THR A 148 1.64 34.54 13.39
CA THR A 148 2.94 34.94 12.85
C THR A 148 4.12 34.47 13.71
N ASP A 149 3.84 33.93 14.89
CA ASP A 149 4.85 33.60 15.89
C ASP A 149 5.76 32.45 15.44
N SER A 150 7.01 32.49 15.91
CA SER A 150 8.02 31.51 15.53
C SER A 150 7.70 30.09 16.00
N GLN A 151 7.00 29.92 17.13
CA GLN A 151 6.68 28.58 17.65
C GLN A 151 5.69 27.87 16.73
N THR A 152 4.66 28.57 16.27
CA THR A 152 3.66 28.05 15.33
C THR A 152 4.32 27.56 14.04
N LYS A 153 5.20 28.36 13.44
CA LYS A 153 5.91 27.99 12.20
C LYS A 153 6.84 26.79 12.38
N LYS A 154 7.56 26.73 13.51
CA LYS A 154 8.40 25.57 13.85
C LYS A 154 7.58 24.31 14.04
N MET A 155 6.46 24.39 14.75
CA MET A 155 5.58 23.25 14.96
C MET A 155 4.99 22.75 13.63
N PHE A 156 4.51 23.66 12.78
CA PHE A 156 4.07 23.29 11.43
C PHE A 156 5.17 22.58 10.65
N THR A 157 6.40 23.10 10.70
CA THR A 157 7.57 22.50 10.01
C THR A 157 7.86 21.09 10.53
N ILE A 158 7.78 20.85 11.83
CA ILE A 158 7.98 19.52 12.44
C ILE A 158 6.90 18.55 11.97
N LEU A 159 5.63 18.98 11.96
CA LEU A 159 4.52 18.14 11.49
C LEU A 159 4.67 17.78 10.01
N LEU A 160 5.08 18.74 9.18
CA LEU A 160 5.35 18.48 7.76
C LEU A 160 6.54 17.54 7.56
N LEU A 161 7.64 17.70 8.31
CA LEU A 161 8.76 16.76 8.29
C LEU A 161 8.32 15.33 8.65
N ASN A 162 7.44 15.17 9.64
CA ASN A 162 6.93 13.85 10.01
C ASN A 162 6.10 13.21 8.89
N VAL A 163 5.32 14.00 8.15
CA VAL A 163 4.58 13.55 6.96
C VAL A 163 5.57 13.11 5.89
N THR A 164 6.52 13.97 5.54
CA THR A 164 7.52 13.73 4.49
C THR A 164 8.37 12.49 4.77
N ASP A 165 8.75 12.25 6.03
CA ASP A 165 9.44 11.01 6.45
C ASP A 165 8.60 9.74 6.16
N SER A 166 7.29 9.77 6.39
CA SER A 166 6.41 8.64 6.04
C SER A 166 6.20 8.49 4.53
N GLU A 167 6.19 9.59 3.78
CA GLU A 167 6.14 9.58 2.32
C GLU A 167 7.41 8.93 1.73
N GLU A 168 8.58 9.26 2.26
CA GLU A 168 9.85 8.63 1.88
C GLU A 168 9.87 7.13 2.23
N GLN A 169 9.53 6.76 3.46
CA GLN A 169 9.49 5.35 3.88
C GLN A 169 8.54 4.53 3.01
N LEU A 170 7.38 5.10 2.64
CA LEU A 170 6.42 4.44 1.77
C LEU A 170 6.97 4.28 0.35
N LYS A 171 7.62 5.32 -0.18
CA LYS A 171 8.27 5.29 -1.50
C LYS A 171 9.38 4.23 -1.55
N GLU A 172 10.24 4.19 -0.54
CA GLU A 172 11.31 3.18 -0.43
C GLU A 172 10.73 1.76 -0.37
N ALA A 173 9.65 1.56 0.40
CA ALA A 173 8.96 0.27 0.45
C ALA A 173 8.41 -0.14 -0.92
N TYR A 174 7.80 0.80 -1.65
CA TYR A 174 7.32 0.55 -3.01
C TYR A 174 8.44 0.17 -3.97
N GLU A 175 9.56 0.89 -3.95
CA GLU A 175 10.74 0.58 -4.76
C GLU A 175 11.29 -0.82 -4.45
N ALA A 176 11.47 -1.13 -3.16
CA ALA A 176 11.94 -2.44 -2.72
C ALA A 176 11.01 -3.59 -3.17
N TYR A 177 9.69 -3.38 -3.13
CA TYR A 177 8.73 -4.39 -3.62
C TYR A 177 8.79 -4.56 -5.13
N LEU A 178 8.85 -3.47 -5.88
CA LEU A 178 8.94 -3.51 -7.34
C LEU A 178 10.22 -4.21 -7.81
N ASP A 179 11.34 -3.98 -7.12
CA ASP A 179 12.63 -4.63 -7.40
C ASP A 179 12.63 -6.11 -7.04
N GLN A 180 12.05 -6.48 -5.89
CA GLN A 180 12.00 -7.87 -5.44
C GLN A 180 11.09 -8.74 -6.30
N PHE A 181 9.99 -8.18 -6.82
CA PHE A 181 8.96 -8.90 -7.58
C PHE A 181 8.90 -8.46 -9.05
N HIS A 182 10.08 -8.11 -9.60
CA HIS A 182 10.22 -7.64 -10.97
C HIS A 182 10.06 -8.71 -12.04
#